data_AF-A0A941WME4-F1
#
_entry.id   AF-A0A941WME4-F1
#
_cell.length_a   1.000
_cell.length_b   1.000
_cell.length_c   1.000
_cell.angle_alpha   90.00
_cell.angle_beta   90.00
_cell.angle_gamma   90.00
#
_symmetry.space_group_name_H-M   'P 1'
#
loop_
_entity.id
_entity.type
_entity.pdbx_description
1 polymer ?
#
loop_
_entity_poly.entity_id
_entity_poly.type
_entity_poly.pdbx_seq_one_letter_code
_entity_poly.pdbx_strand_id
1 'polypeptide(L)'
;MAENQSQGKDIMGSVCITQDEKRQIVHAEFFYSRFEDEQQRIHAFAGYIHAELEMYRFADPIPDYHVCQWNFIDPPNAPSRTEFEKDPAAIKTFLEDNKAVCQYSYSLRLLECAHVTAGTAPVERHICQGIYDEMLKDGQIQHRLYTLSQAGNRKKSILAIENDKGILLFPDNSLGECRMNAYLQHVADKYFYPEGKEYDNGKYCIIQNPGNSLQDAMRGPSAFSPFDYHFMPEKAHYLPTSLLLNEDQSMQPLYRVNPSFRGFHAFLLKNPLLGCSHDNFQIMQLLHIHQTGRLEKFSTDLRYKQSFSFRSIFGPLEADLSKLYQQGGANAKQIKQKRQQMSQRAESILHAGYGIIPSAGSPRQEREITFNRKTLRRL
;
A
#
# COMPACT_ATOMS: atom_id res chain seq x y z
N MET A 1 -31.44 -17.59 -35.81
CA MET A 1 -30.05 -17.42 -35.34
C MET A 1 -30.09 -16.35 -34.28
N ALA A 2 -30.28 -16.75 -33.03
CA ALA A 2 -30.18 -15.86 -31.87
C ALA A 2 -28.85 -16.19 -31.21
N GLU A 3 -27.90 -15.27 -31.30
CA GLU A 3 -26.66 -15.32 -30.53
C GLU A 3 -27.03 -15.12 -29.05
N ASN A 4 -26.99 -16.21 -28.29
CA ASN A 4 -26.96 -16.16 -26.84
C ASN A 4 -25.63 -15.55 -26.41
N GLN A 5 -25.60 -14.22 -26.23
CA GLN A 5 -24.60 -13.56 -25.40
C GLN A 5 -24.88 -13.91 -23.93
N SER A 6 -24.48 -15.11 -23.50
CA SER A 6 -24.23 -15.32 -22.08
C SER A 6 -22.95 -14.57 -21.73
N GLN A 7 -23.08 -13.40 -21.10
CA GLN A 7 -21.98 -12.79 -20.35
C GLN A 7 -21.54 -13.81 -19.29
N GLY A 8 -20.48 -14.56 -19.57
CA GLY A 8 -19.93 -15.55 -18.66
C GLY A 8 -19.43 -14.86 -17.41
N LYS A 9 -20.11 -15.08 -16.27
CA LYS A 9 -19.60 -14.67 -14.97
C LYS A 9 -18.36 -15.49 -14.68
N ASP A 10 -17.26 -14.84 -14.32
CA ASP A 10 -16.08 -15.55 -13.86
C ASP A 10 -16.43 -16.32 -12.57
N ILE A 11 -16.02 -17.58 -12.50
CA ILE A 11 -16.22 -18.49 -11.37
C ILE A 11 -14.97 -18.49 -10.49
N MET A 12 -15.16 -18.55 -9.17
CA MET A 12 -14.04 -18.64 -8.23
C MET A 12 -13.62 -20.10 -8.07
N GLY A 13 -12.63 -20.53 -8.85
CA GLY A 13 -12.18 -21.93 -8.88
C GLY A 13 -11.20 -22.31 -7.77
N SER A 14 -10.44 -21.34 -7.23
CA SER A 14 -9.50 -21.61 -6.15
C SER A 14 -9.16 -20.37 -5.32
N VAL A 15 -8.63 -20.59 -4.12
CA VAL A 15 -7.99 -19.58 -3.26
C VAL A 15 -6.57 -20.02 -2.97
N CYS A 16 -5.61 -19.12 -3.14
CA CYS A 16 -4.26 -19.35 -2.63
C CYS A 16 -4.06 -18.57 -1.33
N ILE A 17 -3.42 -19.20 -0.35
CA ILE A 17 -3.28 -18.67 1.01
C ILE A 17 -1.87 -18.93 1.51
N THR A 18 -1.18 -17.90 1.95
CA THR A 18 0.03 -18.00 2.78
C THR A 18 -0.35 -17.92 4.26
N GLN A 19 0.05 -18.94 5.01
CA GLN A 19 -0.20 -19.06 6.44
C GLN A 19 1.09 -19.02 7.24
N ASP A 20 1.06 -18.37 8.40
CA ASP A 20 2.16 -18.41 9.37
C ASP A 20 2.21 -19.74 10.16
N GLU A 21 3.16 -19.84 11.09
CA GLU A 21 3.36 -21.05 11.90
C GLU A 21 2.19 -21.34 12.85
N LYS A 22 1.37 -20.32 13.14
CA LYS A 22 0.13 -20.42 13.93
C LYS A 22 -1.11 -20.60 13.05
N ARG A 23 -0.94 -20.82 11.75
CA ARG A 23 -2.00 -20.92 10.74
C ARG A 23 -2.82 -19.63 10.56
N GLN A 24 -2.28 -18.48 10.99
CA GLN A 24 -2.86 -17.19 10.67
C GLN A 24 -2.54 -16.81 9.23
N ILE A 25 -3.46 -16.13 8.59
CA ILE A 25 -3.32 -15.78 7.17
C ILE A 25 -2.50 -14.51 7.06
N VAL A 26 -1.43 -14.60 6.29
CA VAL A 26 -0.49 -13.52 6.03
C VAL A 26 -0.83 -12.83 4.71
N HIS A 27 -1.20 -13.63 3.71
CA HIS A 27 -1.61 -13.18 2.38
C HIS A 27 -2.61 -14.20 1.81
N ALA A 28 -3.58 -13.74 1.01
CA ALA A 28 -4.55 -14.58 0.34
C ALA A 28 -5.01 -13.93 -0.97
N GLU A 29 -5.26 -14.76 -1.99
CA GLU A 29 -5.75 -14.31 -3.29
C GLU A 29 -6.84 -15.26 -3.83
N PHE A 30 -7.93 -14.66 -4.31
CA PHE A 30 -9.02 -15.38 -4.99
C PHE A 30 -8.73 -15.45 -6.48
N PHE A 31 -8.79 -16.65 -7.04
CA PHE A 31 -8.60 -16.87 -8.46
C PHE A 31 -9.92 -17.14 -9.16
N TYR A 32 -10.18 -16.29 -10.15
CA TYR A 32 -11.38 -16.35 -10.97
C TYR A 32 -11.02 -16.78 -12.38
N SER A 33 -11.79 -17.70 -12.94
CA SER A 33 -11.65 -18.16 -14.33
C SER A 33 -13.01 -18.24 -14.99
N ARG A 34 -13.06 -18.27 -16.33
CA ARG A 34 -14.33 -18.40 -17.07
C ARG A 34 -14.86 -19.82 -17.10
N PHE A 35 -14.00 -20.79 -16.91
CA PHE A 35 -14.28 -22.21 -16.92
C PHE A 35 -13.32 -22.92 -15.97
N GLU A 36 -13.72 -24.08 -15.48
CA GLU A 36 -12.84 -24.91 -14.66
C GLU A 36 -11.77 -25.55 -15.54
N ASP A 37 -10.51 -25.22 -15.27
CA ASP A 37 -9.36 -25.80 -15.92
C ASP A 37 -8.25 -26.00 -14.90
N GLU A 38 -7.78 -27.25 -14.78
CA GLU A 38 -6.70 -27.64 -13.88
C GLU A 38 -5.40 -26.91 -14.24
N GLN A 39 -5.11 -26.73 -15.53
CA GLN A 39 -3.91 -26.03 -15.96
C GLN A 39 -3.93 -24.55 -15.56
N GLN A 40 -5.08 -23.88 -15.69
CA GLN A 40 -5.23 -22.51 -15.22
C GLN A 40 -5.06 -22.38 -13.71
N ARG A 41 -5.59 -23.34 -12.93
CA ARG A 41 -5.39 -23.36 -11.47
C ARG A 41 -3.91 -23.54 -11.10
N ILE A 42 -3.19 -24.40 -11.81
CA ILE A 42 -1.75 -24.59 -11.59
C ILE A 42 -0.97 -23.34 -11.98
N HIS A 43 -1.28 -22.73 -13.12
CA HIS A 43 -0.66 -21.48 -13.58
C HIS A 43 -0.86 -20.35 -12.57
N ALA A 44 -2.09 -20.17 -12.09
CA ALA A 44 -2.43 -19.21 -11.05
C ALA A 44 -1.64 -19.45 -9.75
N PHE A 45 -1.59 -20.69 -9.27
CA PHE A 45 -0.85 -21.03 -8.06
C PHE A 45 0.65 -20.85 -8.21
N ALA A 46 1.21 -21.14 -9.39
CA ALA A 46 2.61 -20.88 -9.68
C ALA A 46 2.93 -19.37 -9.67
N GLY A 47 2.04 -18.54 -10.22
CA GLY A 47 2.12 -17.09 -10.13
C GLY A 47 2.09 -16.60 -8.68
N TYR A 48 1.21 -17.17 -7.85
CA TYR A 48 1.14 -16.88 -6.43
C TYR A 48 2.43 -17.27 -5.69
N ILE A 49 2.94 -18.49 -5.89
CA ILE A 49 4.22 -18.94 -5.33
C ILE A 49 5.36 -17.99 -5.74
N HIS A 50 5.39 -17.55 -7.00
CA HIS A 50 6.41 -16.61 -7.46
C HIS A 50 6.33 -15.28 -6.71
N ALA A 51 5.13 -14.71 -6.56
CA ALA A 51 4.93 -13.48 -5.79
C ALA A 51 5.38 -13.63 -4.33
N GLU A 52 5.07 -14.75 -3.69
CA GLU A 52 5.53 -15.06 -2.32
C GLU A 52 7.05 -15.18 -2.24
N LEU A 53 7.69 -15.91 -3.17
CA LEU A 53 9.15 -16.02 -3.20
C LEU A 53 9.83 -14.65 -3.38
N GLU A 54 9.29 -13.78 -4.22
CA GLU A 54 9.79 -12.41 -4.36
C GLU A 54 9.62 -11.60 -3.08
N MET A 55 8.45 -11.73 -2.42
CA MET A 55 8.13 -11.04 -1.16
C MET A 55 9.11 -11.36 -0.02
N TYR A 56 9.65 -12.58 0.00
CA TYR A 56 10.52 -13.08 1.06
C TYR A 56 11.97 -13.35 0.60
N ARG A 57 12.34 -12.97 -0.62
CA ARG A 57 13.68 -13.23 -1.19
C ARG A 57 14.84 -12.78 -0.30
N PHE A 58 14.67 -11.66 0.40
CA PHE A 58 15.66 -11.07 1.30
C PHE A 58 15.32 -11.25 2.79
N ALA A 59 14.35 -12.10 3.11
CA ALA A 59 14.00 -12.39 4.50
C ALA A 59 15.10 -13.24 5.15
N ASP A 60 15.57 -12.81 6.31
CA ASP A 60 16.58 -13.53 7.09
C ASP A 60 16.16 -13.67 8.56
N PRO A 61 15.81 -14.89 9.02
CA PRO A 61 15.65 -16.11 8.22
C PRO A 61 14.36 -16.09 7.37
N ILE A 62 14.33 -16.92 6.32
CA ILE A 62 13.11 -17.19 5.57
C ILE A 62 12.09 -17.85 6.52
N PRO A 63 10.87 -17.29 6.64
CA PRO A 63 9.88 -17.81 7.57
C PRO A 63 9.36 -19.17 7.10
N ASP A 64 8.93 -20.00 8.05
CA ASP A 64 8.36 -21.32 7.77
C ASP A 64 6.86 -21.25 7.42
N TYR A 65 6.52 -20.30 6.55
CA TYR A 65 5.14 -20.09 6.14
C TYR A 65 4.71 -21.16 5.15
N HIS A 66 3.43 -21.53 5.19
CA HIS A 66 2.85 -22.50 4.28
C HIS A 66 2.06 -21.79 3.18
N VAL A 67 2.45 -22.04 1.93
CA VAL A 67 1.79 -21.57 0.73
C VAL A 67 0.87 -22.68 0.23
N CYS A 68 -0.44 -22.43 0.28
CA CYS A 68 -1.48 -23.43 0.03
C CYS A 68 -2.37 -23.05 -1.15
N GLN A 69 -2.79 -24.04 -1.94
CA GLN A 69 -3.87 -23.90 -2.92
C GLN A 69 -5.10 -24.69 -2.46
N TRP A 70 -6.23 -24.00 -2.33
CA TRP A 70 -7.53 -24.57 -2.03
C TRP A 70 -8.43 -24.52 -3.25
N ASN A 71 -8.88 -25.68 -3.72
CA ASN A 71 -9.75 -25.81 -4.88
C ASN A 71 -11.19 -26.05 -4.46
N PHE A 72 -12.15 -25.41 -5.12
CA PHE A 72 -13.57 -25.67 -4.94
C PHE A 72 -14.03 -26.67 -6.01
N ILE A 73 -14.69 -27.75 -5.57
CA ILE A 73 -15.33 -28.72 -6.49
C ILE A 73 -16.59 -28.11 -7.10
N ASP A 74 -17.35 -27.38 -6.28
CA ASP A 74 -18.51 -26.60 -6.68
C ASP A 74 -18.20 -25.11 -6.44
N PRO A 75 -17.87 -24.31 -7.48
CA PRO A 75 -17.44 -22.93 -7.31
C PRO A 75 -18.47 -22.09 -6.57
N PRO A 76 -18.13 -21.53 -5.39
CA PRO A 76 -19.07 -20.76 -4.62
C PRO A 76 -19.16 -19.33 -5.14
N ASN A 77 -20.21 -18.61 -4.71
CA ASN A 77 -20.23 -17.17 -4.86
C ASN A 77 -19.12 -16.57 -4.00
N ALA A 78 -18.24 -15.78 -4.60
CA ALA A 78 -17.18 -15.14 -3.86
C ALA A 78 -17.76 -14.13 -2.85
N PRO A 79 -17.48 -14.30 -1.55
CA PRO A 79 -17.89 -13.33 -0.54
C PRO A 79 -17.04 -12.06 -0.65
N SER A 80 -17.47 -11.00 0.03
CA SER A 80 -16.68 -9.77 0.08
C SER A 80 -15.41 -9.99 0.90
N ARG A 81 -14.27 -9.48 0.40
CA ARG A 81 -13.00 -9.45 1.16
C ARG A 81 -13.18 -8.85 2.56
N THR A 82 -14.07 -7.86 2.69
CA THR A 82 -14.38 -7.17 3.95
C THR A 82 -14.96 -8.10 5.03
N GLU A 83 -15.60 -9.20 4.66
CA GLU A 83 -16.12 -10.19 5.62
C GLU A 83 -14.98 -10.94 6.30
N PHE A 84 -13.99 -11.37 5.50
CA PHE A 84 -12.77 -12.03 6.00
C PHE A 84 -11.84 -11.09 6.75
N GLU A 85 -11.84 -9.82 6.36
CA GLU A 85 -11.14 -8.80 7.13
C GLU A 85 -11.78 -8.68 8.51
N LYS A 86 -13.10 -8.63 8.67
CA LYS A 86 -13.68 -8.51 10.02
C LYS A 86 -13.36 -9.68 10.95
N ASP A 87 -13.40 -10.90 10.41
CA ASP A 87 -13.14 -12.11 11.20
C ASP A 87 -12.14 -13.03 10.47
N PRO A 88 -10.90 -13.15 10.96
CA PRO A 88 -9.92 -14.07 10.41
C PRO A 88 -10.37 -15.54 10.41
N ALA A 89 -11.32 -15.94 11.27
CA ALA A 89 -11.87 -17.29 11.28
C ALA A 89 -12.90 -17.52 10.15
N ALA A 90 -13.45 -16.46 9.56
CA ALA A 90 -14.47 -16.56 8.53
C ALA A 90 -13.98 -17.27 7.28
N ILE A 91 -12.70 -17.09 6.90
CA ILE A 91 -12.14 -17.78 5.72
C ILE A 91 -11.96 -19.28 5.96
N LYS A 92 -11.63 -19.71 7.18
CA LYS A 92 -11.57 -21.13 7.51
C LYS A 92 -12.97 -21.75 7.40
N THR A 93 -13.97 -21.08 7.99
CA THR A 93 -15.37 -21.48 7.91
C THR A 93 -15.85 -21.54 6.46
N PHE A 94 -15.48 -20.54 5.66
CA PHE A 94 -15.80 -20.49 4.24
C PHE A 94 -15.19 -21.63 3.43
N LEU A 95 -13.93 -22.00 3.69
CA LEU A 95 -13.30 -23.15 3.04
C LEU A 95 -14.01 -24.46 3.42
N GLU A 96 -14.40 -24.63 4.68
CA GLU A 96 -15.11 -25.81 5.18
C GLU A 96 -16.54 -25.91 4.60
N ASP A 97 -17.32 -24.82 4.65
CA ASP A 97 -18.70 -24.77 4.15
C ASP A 97 -18.80 -25.07 2.66
N ASN A 98 -17.79 -24.64 1.89
CA ASN A 98 -17.72 -24.85 0.44
C ASN A 98 -16.90 -26.09 0.06
N LYS A 99 -16.58 -26.96 1.02
CA LYS A 99 -15.88 -28.24 0.81
C LYS A 99 -14.59 -28.09 0.01
N ALA A 100 -13.84 -27.02 0.26
CA ALA A 100 -12.60 -26.75 -0.43
C ALA A 100 -11.57 -27.85 -0.14
N VAL A 101 -10.88 -28.31 -1.18
CA VAL A 101 -9.82 -29.31 -1.08
C VAL A 101 -8.47 -28.62 -1.16
N CYS A 102 -7.64 -28.79 -0.13
CA CYS A 102 -6.25 -28.35 -0.17
C CYS A 102 -5.48 -29.26 -1.14
N GLN A 103 -5.22 -28.78 -2.35
CA GLN A 103 -4.54 -29.52 -3.40
C GLN A 103 -3.03 -29.55 -3.16
N TYR A 104 -2.46 -28.40 -2.78
CA TYR A 104 -1.03 -28.23 -2.53
C TYR A 104 -0.81 -27.44 -1.25
N SER A 105 0.24 -27.81 -0.51
CA SER A 105 0.69 -27.10 0.69
C SER A 105 2.21 -27.26 0.81
N TYR A 106 2.94 -26.23 0.40
CA TYR A 106 4.41 -26.22 0.43
C TYR A 106 4.91 -25.19 1.43
N SER A 107 5.96 -25.52 2.19
CA SER A 107 6.62 -24.50 3.02
C SER A 107 7.43 -23.56 2.14
N LEU A 108 7.46 -22.28 2.50
CA LEU A 108 8.22 -21.26 1.79
C LEU A 108 9.72 -21.59 1.74
N ARG A 109 10.23 -22.27 2.78
CA ARG A 109 11.61 -22.77 2.83
C ARG A 109 11.87 -23.86 1.79
N LEU A 110 10.91 -24.78 1.57
CA LEU A 110 11.02 -25.78 0.50
C LEU A 110 11.03 -25.09 -0.87
N LEU A 111 10.13 -24.14 -1.07
CA LEU A 111 10.02 -23.37 -2.31
C LEU A 111 11.31 -22.59 -2.61
N GLU A 112 11.94 -21.98 -1.60
CA GLU A 112 13.25 -21.32 -1.75
C GLU A 112 14.37 -22.32 -2.03
N CYS A 113 14.42 -23.44 -1.31
CA CYS A 113 15.43 -24.47 -1.55
C CYS A 113 15.39 -24.92 -3.01
N ALA A 114 14.20 -25.20 -3.52
CA ALA A 114 13.97 -25.59 -4.92
C ALA A 114 14.41 -24.50 -5.91
N HIS A 115 14.11 -23.23 -5.61
CA HIS A 115 14.55 -22.12 -6.45
C HIS A 115 16.08 -22.05 -6.56
N VAL A 116 16.80 -22.33 -5.46
CA VAL A 116 18.27 -22.35 -5.45
C VAL A 116 18.86 -23.60 -6.13
N THR A 117 18.26 -24.78 -5.92
CA THR A 117 18.84 -26.05 -6.39
C THR A 117 18.44 -26.44 -7.81
N ALA A 118 17.21 -26.15 -8.23
CA ALA A 118 16.67 -26.56 -9.52
C ALA A 118 16.85 -25.51 -10.64
N GLY A 119 17.43 -24.35 -10.32
CA GLY A 119 17.63 -23.25 -11.25
C GLY A 119 16.32 -22.56 -11.65
N THR A 120 16.31 -21.90 -12.82
CA THR A 120 15.19 -21.07 -13.29
C THR A 120 14.04 -21.86 -13.93
N ALA A 121 13.90 -23.15 -13.67
CA ALA A 121 12.77 -23.91 -14.18
C ALA A 121 11.44 -23.29 -13.67
N PRO A 122 10.41 -23.16 -14.54
CA PRO A 122 9.17 -22.50 -14.14
C PRO A 122 8.47 -23.31 -13.04
N VAL A 123 8.00 -22.63 -11.99
CA VAL A 123 7.31 -23.21 -10.82
C VAL A 123 6.19 -24.17 -11.22
N GLU A 124 5.44 -23.84 -12.29
CA GLU A 124 4.39 -24.69 -12.86
C GLU A 124 4.89 -26.10 -13.19
N ARG A 125 6.08 -26.20 -13.79
CA ARG A 125 6.65 -27.50 -14.16
C ARG A 125 6.97 -28.31 -12.90
N HIS A 126 7.46 -27.67 -11.84
CA HIS A 126 7.74 -28.35 -10.58
C HIS A 126 6.47 -28.89 -9.91
N ILE A 127 5.38 -28.13 -9.97
CA ILE A 127 4.07 -28.58 -9.48
C ILE A 127 3.59 -29.78 -10.31
N CYS A 128 3.50 -29.64 -11.64
CA CYS A 128 3.00 -30.68 -12.53
C CYS A 128 3.80 -31.99 -12.47
N GLN A 129 5.11 -31.90 -12.24
CA GLN A 129 5.99 -33.07 -12.19
C GLN A 129 6.14 -33.64 -10.77
N GLY A 130 5.48 -33.06 -9.76
CA GLY A 130 5.60 -33.51 -8.37
C GLY A 130 7.01 -33.31 -7.78
N ILE A 131 7.80 -32.39 -8.35
CA ILE A 131 9.21 -32.21 -7.98
C ILE A 131 9.34 -31.78 -6.51
N TYR A 132 8.44 -30.94 -6.01
CA TYR A 132 8.46 -30.54 -4.59
C TYR A 132 8.25 -31.74 -3.65
N ASP A 133 7.38 -32.69 -4.01
CA ASP A 133 7.11 -33.88 -3.21
C ASP A 133 8.28 -34.88 -3.26
N GLU A 134 9.00 -34.93 -4.38
CA GLU A 134 10.25 -35.70 -4.51
C GLU A 134 11.38 -35.07 -3.70
N MET A 135 11.53 -33.74 -3.75
CA MET A 135 12.52 -33.01 -2.96
C MET A 135 12.36 -33.21 -1.46
N LEU A 136 11.12 -33.34 -0.98
CA LEU A 136 10.85 -33.65 0.43
C LEU A 136 11.38 -35.03 0.86
N LYS A 137 11.69 -35.93 -0.07
CA LYS A 137 12.29 -37.25 0.19
C LYS A 137 13.81 -37.25 0.07
N ASP A 138 14.40 -36.17 -0.45
CA ASP A 138 15.85 -36.03 -0.59
C ASP A 138 16.51 -35.68 0.76
N GLY A 139 17.51 -36.47 1.16
CA GLY A 139 18.17 -36.32 2.45
C GLY A 139 18.94 -35.00 2.62
N GLN A 140 19.48 -34.42 1.55
CA GLN A 140 20.16 -33.12 1.60
C GLN A 140 19.16 -31.99 1.79
N ILE A 141 18.02 -32.05 1.08
CA ILE A 141 16.93 -31.08 1.24
C ILE A 141 16.34 -31.16 2.64
N GLN A 142 16.06 -32.37 3.15
CA GLN A 142 15.59 -32.56 4.53
C GLN A 142 16.56 -31.99 5.56
N HIS A 143 17.87 -32.24 5.40
CA HIS A 143 18.88 -31.68 6.29
C HIS A 143 18.92 -30.14 6.23
N ARG A 144 18.83 -29.55 5.03
CA ARG A 144 18.77 -28.08 4.86
C ARG A 144 17.52 -27.48 5.51
N LEU A 145 16.34 -28.07 5.29
CA LEU A 145 15.09 -27.63 5.91
C LEU A 145 15.16 -27.75 7.44
N TYR A 146 15.72 -28.85 7.95
CA TYR A 146 15.97 -29.00 9.38
C TYR A 146 16.89 -27.89 9.90
N THR A 147 17.99 -27.59 9.20
CA THR A 147 18.93 -26.53 9.61
C THR A 147 18.27 -25.15 9.64
N LEU A 148 17.43 -24.82 8.64
CA LEU A 148 16.62 -23.60 8.62
C LEU A 148 15.61 -23.57 9.77
N SER A 149 15.01 -24.71 10.12
CA SER A 149 14.10 -24.82 11.27
C SER A 149 14.81 -24.56 12.61
N GLN A 150 16.05 -25.02 12.76
CA GLN A 150 16.86 -24.80 13.96
C GLN A 150 17.31 -23.35 14.11
N ALA A 151 17.52 -22.62 13.00
CA ALA A 151 17.74 -21.17 13.04
C ALA A 151 16.51 -20.39 13.56
N GLY A 152 15.33 -21.04 13.54
CA GLY A 152 14.07 -20.49 14.01
C GLY A 152 13.48 -19.43 13.08
N ASN A 153 12.43 -18.76 13.56
CA ASN A 153 11.75 -17.67 12.86
C ASN A 153 12.00 -16.31 13.53
N ARG A 154 13.11 -16.21 14.27
CA ARG A 154 13.48 -14.98 14.97
C ARG A 154 13.96 -13.96 13.93
N LYS A 155 13.26 -12.84 13.82
CA LYS A 155 13.62 -11.78 12.87
C LYS A 155 14.96 -11.16 13.28
N LYS A 156 15.91 -11.06 12.35
CA LYS A 156 17.18 -10.37 12.59
C LYS A 156 17.00 -8.86 12.69
N SER A 157 16.02 -8.32 11.97
CA SER A 157 15.66 -6.91 12.04
C SER A 157 14.14 -6.70 11.93
N ILE A 158 13.67 -5.62 12.54
CA ILE A 158 12.28 -5.15 12.52
C ILE A 158 12.30 -3.65 12.25
N LEU A 159 11.38 -3.16 11.43
CA LEU A 159 11.14 -1.74 11.26
C LEU A 159 10.06 -1.30 12.26
N ALA A 160 10.32 -0.26 13.04
CA ALA A 160 9.34 0.35 13.93
C ALA A 160 8.97 1.75 13.44
N ILE A 161 7.68 2.09 13.47
CA ILE A 161 7.16 3.43 13.21
C ILE A 161 6.44 3.92 14.46
N GLU A 162 6.89 5.05 15.00
CA GLU A 162 6.28 5.74 16.13
C GLU A 162 5.43 6.91 15.64
N ASN A 163 4.23 7.06 16.21
CA ASN A 163 3.36 8.22 16.09
C ASN A 163 2.71 8.53 17.46
N ASP A 164 1.77 9.47 17.49
CA ASP A 164 1.13 9.90 18.74
C ASP A 164 0.25 8.80 19.40
N LYS A 165 -0.06 7.71 18.68
CA LYS A 165 -0.78 6.54 19.20
C LYS A 165 0.16 5.48 19.81
N GLY A 166 1.46 5.54 19.50
CA GLY A 166 2.46 4.58 19.93
C GLY A 166 3.25 4.01 18.75
N ILE A 167 3.65 2.74 18.83
CA ILE A 167 4.53 2.10 17.85
C ILE A 167 3.79 1.01 17.06
N LEU A 168 3.98 1.02 15.74
CA LEU A 168 3.67 -0.08 14.84
C LEU A 168 4.96 -0.77 14.42
N LEU A 169 4.93 -2.11 14.38
CA LEU A 169 6.06 -2.92 13.95
C LEU A 169 5.79 -3.53 12.57
N PHE A 170 6.85 -3.58 11.76
CA PHE A 170 6.85 -4.08 10.40
C PHE A 170 8.03 -5.05 10.23
N PRO A 171 7.87 -6.15 9.49
CA PRO A 171 9.01 -6.99 9.17
C PRO A 171 9.98 -6.19 8.29
N ASP A 172 11.29 -6.36 8.47
CA ASP A 172 12.30 -5.70 7.63
C ASP A 172 12.51 -6.50 6.33
N ASN A 173 11.47 -6.51 5.48
CA ASN A 173 11.45 -7.15 4.17
C ASN A 173 10.38 -6.52 3.26
N SER A 174 10.22 -7.03 2.03
CA SER A 174 9.27 -6.46 1.06
C SER A 174 7.81 -6.49 1.54
N LEU A 175 7.40 -7.47 2.36
CA LEU A 175 6.07 -7.45 2.99
C LEU A 175 5.91 -6.24 3.92
N GLY A 176 6.96 -5.92 4.69
CA GLY A 176 6.97 -4.74 5.55
C GLY A 176 6.95 -3.45 4.76
N GLU A 177 7.63 -3.39 3.62
CA GLU A 177 7.55 -2.25 2.70
C GLU A 177 6.13 -2.06 2.14
N CYS A 178 5.46 -3.13 1.69
CA CYS A 178 4.07 -3.08 1.25
C CYS A 178 3.14 -2.54 2.36
N ARG A 179 3.26 -3.08 3.57
CA ARG A 179 2.47 -2.65 4.74
C ARG A 179 2.78 -1.22 5.16
N MET A 180 4.06 -0.82 5.15
CA MET A 180 4.48 0.55 5.45
C MET A 180 3.89 1.52 4.42
N ASN A 181 3.95 1.19 3.13
CA ASN A 181 3.35 2.01 2.08
C ASN A 181 1.83 2.14 2.25
N ALA A 182 1.14 1.06 2.61
CA ALA A 182 -0.29 1.11 2.91
C ALA A 182 -0.62 1.97 4.15
N TYR A 183 0.19 1.90 5.20
CA TYR A 183 0.07 2.80 6.35
C TYR A 183 0.29 4.27 5.94
N LEU A 184 1.34 4.56 5.15
CA LEU A 184 1.61 5.91 4.66
C LEU A 184 0.52 6.41 3.71
N GLN A 185 -0.12 5.52 2.94
CA GLN A 185 -1.29 5.86 2.14
C GLN A 185 -2.46 6.26 3.04
N HIS A 186 -2.71 5.57 4.14
CA HIS A 186 -3.71 5.97 5.12
C HIS A 186 -3.43 7.37 5.70
N VAL A 187 -2.17 7.65 6.04
CA VAL A 187 -1.74 9.01 6.46
C VAL A 187 -1.99 10.03 5.34
N ALA A 188 -1.69 9.69 4.09
CA ALA A 188 -1.97 10.54 2.92
C ALA A 188 -3.45 10.85 2.79
N ASP A 189 -4.32 9.85 2.90
CA ASP A 189 -5.76 9.97 2.73
C ASP A 189 -6.42 10.81 3.83
N LYS A 190 -5.82 10.83 5.03
CA LYS A 190 -6.25 11.65 6.17
C LYS A 190 -5.49 12.97 6.35
N TYR A 191 -4.56 13.29 5.45
CA TYR A 191 -3.57 14.35 5.61
C TYR A 191 -4.14 15.76 5.89
N PHE A 192 -5.32 16.07 5.34
CA PHE A 192 -5.97 17.38 5.51
C PHE A 192 -7.12 17.36 6.53
N TYR A 193 -7.46 16.19 7.06
CA TYR A 193 -8.66 15.99 7.84
C TYR A 193 -8.38 15.95 9.35
N PRO A 194 -9.28 16.44 10.22
CA PRO A 194 -9.08 16.45 11.67
C PRO A 194 -8.83 15.06 12.27
N GLU A 195 -9.45 14.02 11.71
CA GLU A 195 -9.26 12.62 12.10
C GLU A 195 -7.82 12.15 11.86
N GLY A 196 -7.08 12.82 10.97
CA GLY A 196 -5.67 12.56 10.68
C GLY A 196 -4.70 13.05 11.76
N LYS A 197 -5.14 13.85 12.73
CA LYS A 197 -4.24 14.50 13.72
C LYS A 197 -3.38 13.53 14.51
N GLU A 198 -3.93 12.36 14.87
CA GLU A 198 -3.19 11.32 15.59
C GLU A 198 -2.06 10.68 14.75
N TYR A 199 -2.01 11.01 13.46
CA TYR A 199 -0.98 10.61 12.51
C TYR A 199 -0.11 11.79 12.08
N ASP A 200 -0.11 12.95 12.76
CA ASP A 200 0.56 14.16 12.29
C ASP A 200 2.09 14.01 12.22
N ASN A 201 2.67 13.17 13.06
CA ASN A 201 4.12 12.99 13.14
C ASN A 201 4.44 11.49 13.10
N GLY A 202 5.35 11.13 12.21
CA GLY A 202 5.88 9.78 12.10
C GLY A 202 7.38 9.80 12.26
N LYS A 203 7.90 8.92 13.11
CA LYS A 203 9.33 8.61 13.18
C LYS A 203 9.52 7.13 12.93
N TYR A 204 10.70 6.73 12.50
CA TYR A 204 11.02 5.33 12.27
C TYR A 204 12.42 4.96 12.75
N CYS A 205 12.64 3.68 13.04
CA CYS A 205 13.96 3.10 13.25
C CYS A 205 13.96 1.64 12.78
N ILE A 206 15.14 1.13 12.45
CA ILE A 206 15.36 -0.29 12.18
C ILE A 206 16.04 -0.90 13.41
N ILE A 207 15.34 -1.82 14.05
CA ILE A 207 15.78 -2.53 15.25
C ILE A 207 16.57 -3.75 14.83
N GLN A 208 17.86 -3.79 15.15
CA GLN A 208 18.72 -4.95 14.90
C GLN A 208 18.71 -5.88 16.12
N ASN A 209 18.61 -7.19 15.87
CA ASN A 209 18.50 -8.25 16.88
C ASN A 209 17.43 -7.98 17.97
N PRO A 210 16.16 -7.74 17.58
CA PRO A 210 15.14 -7.30 18.52
C PRO A 210 14.95 -8.26 19.70
N GLY A 211 14.71 -7.70 20.88
CA GLY A 211 14.42 -8.45 22.11
C GLY A 211 13.15 -9.32 22.01
N ASN A 212 12.99 -10.26 22.94
CA ASN A 212 11.90 -11.25 22.89
C ASN A 212 10.50 -10.58 22.86
N SER A 213 10.30 -9.51 23.62
CA SER A 213 9.02 -8.78 23.66
C SER A 213 8.60 -8.24 22.29
N LEU A 214 9.55 -7.73 21.49
CA LEU A 214 9.27 -7.24 20.14
C LEU A 214 9.05 -8.39 19.15
N GLN A 215 9.79 -9.49 19.30
CA GLN A 215 9.58 -10.71 18.52
C GLN A 215 8.17 -11.28 18.74
N ASP A 216 7.71 -11.31 19.99
CA ASP A 216 6.38 -11.81 20.34
C ASP A 216 5.28 -10.86 19.84
N ALA A 217 5.49 -9.55 19.95
CA ALA A 217 4.56 -8.56 19.39
C ALA A 217 4.43 -8.65 17.86
N MET A 218 5.52 -8.94 17.15
CA MET A 218 5.51 -9.19 15.69
C MET A 218 4.69 -10.42 15.27
N ARG A 219 4.47 -11.37 16.18
CA ARG A 219 3.64 -12.58 15.97
C ARG A 219 2.18 -12.38 16.39
N GLY A 220 1.81 -11.13 16.68
CA GLY A 220 0.44 -10.73 16.97
C GLY A 220 -0.41 -10.60 15.70
N PRO A 221 -1.72 -10.34 15.86
CA PRO A 221 -2.62 -10.16 14.73
C PRO A 221 -2.21 -8.97 13.87
N SER A 222 -2.37 -9.11 12.55
CA SER A 222 -2.01 -8.05 11.60
C SER A 222 -3.10 -6.98 11.49
N ALA A 223 -2.68 -5.73 11.44
CA ALA A 223 -3.53 -4.56 11.14
C ALA A 223 -3.65 -4.28 9.63
N PHE A 224 -3.27 -5.24 8.78
CA PHE A 224 -3.26 -5.08 7.32
C PHE A 224 -4.08 -6.16 6.67
N SER A 225 -4.82 -5.80 5.61
CA SER A 225 -5.62 -6.76 4.88
C SER A 225 -4.72 -7.87 4.31
N PRO A 226 -5.11 -9.14 4.43
CA PRO A 226 -4.37 -10.23 3.80
C PRO A 226 -4.56 -10.23 2.28
N PHE A 227 -5.41 -9.40 1.68
CA PHE A 227 -5.68 -9.45 0.24
C PHE A 227 -4.96 -8.37 -0.58
N ASP A 228 -4.80 -7.17 -0.01
CA ASP A 228 -4.20 -6.02 -0.71
C ASP A 228 -3.34 -5.16 0.22
N TYR A 229 -3.08 -5.64 1.43
CA TYR A 229 -2.27 -4.98 2.45
C TYR A 229 -2.79 -3.62 2.92
N HIS A 230 -4.02 -3.20 2.58
CA HIS A 230 -4.51 -1.91 3.06
C HIS A 230 -4.54 -1.87 4.60
N PHE A 231 -4.26 -0.71 5.17
CA PHE A 231 -4.20 -0.53 6.62
C PHE A 231 -5.60 -0.46 7.23
N MET A 232 -5.86 -1.31 8.23
CA MET A 232 -7.10 -1.41 9.00
C MET A 232 -6.89 -0.79 10.39
N PRO A 233 -7.11 0.53 10.57
CA PRO A 233 -6.78 1.23 11.80
C PRO A 233 -7.51 0.70 13.04
N GLU A 234 -8.71 0.14 12.88
CA GLU A 234 -9.51 -0.46 13.95
C GLU A 234 -8.92 -1.75 14.53
N LYS A 235 -7.99 -2.38 13.81
CA LYS A 235 -7.22 -3.56 14.27
C LYS A 235 -5.80 -3.23 14.68
N ALA A 236 -5.37 -1.99 14.52
CA ALA A 236 -4.01 -1.58 14.82
C ALA A 236 -3.74 -1.64 16.32
N HIS A 237 -2.85 -2.54 16.73
CA HIS A 237 -2.36 -2.61 18.09
C HIS A 237 -1.08 -1.78 18.22
N TYR A 238 -1.21 -0.56 18.73
CA TYR A 238 -0.07 0.32 19.00
C TYR A 238 0.61 -0.10 20.30
N LEU A 239 1.91 -0.36 20.20
CA LEU A 239 2.74 -0.70 21.35
C LEU A 239 3.21 0.57 22.08
N PRO A 240 3.43 0.51 23.41
CA PRO A 240 3.89 1.67 24.15
C PRO A 240 5.35 2.01 23.82
N THR A 241 5.66 3.31 23.74
CA THR A 241 7.00 3.81 23.40
C THR A 241 8.10 3.31 24.34
N SER A 242 7.74 2.96 25.57
CA SER A 242 8.65 2.37 26.55
C SER A 242 9.30 1.05 26.09
N LEU A 243 8.70 0.32 25.14
CA LEU A 243 9.31 -0.89 24.59
C LEU A 243 10.58 -0.63 23.79
N LEU A 244 10.75 0.57 23.23
CA LEU A 244 11.97 0.93 22.50
C LEU A 244 13.07 1.48 23.40
N LEU A 245 12.79 1.82 24.66
CA LEU A 245 13.81 2.38 25.58
C LEU A 245 14.96 1.40 25.86
N ASN A 246 14.68 0.10 25.77
CA ASN A 246 15.68 -0.95 26.01
C ASN A 246 16.44 -1.34 24.74
N GLU A 247 16.14 -0.70 23.61
CA GLU A 247 16.76 -0.99 22.33
C GLU A 247 17.73 0.16 21.99
N ASP A 248 18.94 -0.17 21.52
CA ASP A 248 19.97 0.83 21.16
C ASP A 248 19.66 1.50 19.82
N GLN A 249 18.81 2.54 19.84
CA GLN A 249 18.21 3.07 18.60
C GLN A 249 18.03 4.58 18.57
N SER A 250 18.22 5.15 17.37
CA SER A 250 17.96 6.56 17.08
C SER A 250 16.81 6.70 16.11
N MET A 251 15.67 7.19 16.62
CA MET A 251 14.47 7.46 15.82
C MET A 251 14.74 8.56 14.79
N GLN A 252 14.53 8.24 13.52
CA GLN A 252 14.65 9.18 12.40
C GLN A 252 13.28 9.76 12.04
N PRO A 253 13.18 11.05 11.67
CA PRO A 253 11.93 11.61 11.16
C PRO A 253 11.51 10.90 9.87
N LEU A 254 10.31 10.31 9.85
CA LEU A 254 9.73 9.71 8.65
C LEU A 254 8.94 10.77 7.86
N TYR A 255 7.99 11.42 8.55
CA TYR A 255 7.18 12.48 7.99
C TYR A 255 6.67 13.44 9.07
N ARG A 256 6.22 14.60 8.61
CA ARG A 256 5.46 15.57 9.40
C ARG A 256 4.35 16.14 8.55
N VAL A 257 3.12 16.02 9.01
CA VAL A 257 1.94 16.56 8.36
C VAL A 257 2.01 18.09 8.43
N ASN A 258 1.85 18.70 7.27
CA ASN A 258 1.74 20.13 7.09
C ASN A 258 0.62 20.34 6.07
N PRO A 259 -0.62 20.63 6.50
CA PRO A 259 -1.83 20.65 5.67
C PRO A 259 -1.88 21.90 4.76
N SER A 260 -0.81 22.11 4.02
CA SER A 260 -0.65 23.09 2.96
C SER A 260 -0.41 22.37 1.64
N PHE A 261 -0.66 23.05 0.53
CA PHE A 261 -0.32 22.57 -0.80
C PHE A 261 1.11 22.01 -0.85
N ARG A 262 2.08 22.80 -0.36
CA ARG A 262 3.50 22.46 -0.40
C ARG A 262 3.85 21.28 0.51
N GLY A 263 3.25 21.21 1.69
CA GLY A 263 3.49 20.11 2.64
C GLY A 263 3.05 18.77 2.07
N PHE A 264 1.81 18.69 1.59
CA PHE A 264 1.28 17.46 0.99
C PHE A 264 2.01 17.08 -0.31
N HIS A 265 2.29 18.05 -1.18
CA HIS A 265 3.03 17.78 -2.40
C HIS A 265 4.45 17.27 -2.11
N ALA A 266 5.14 17.82 -1.10
CA ALA A 266 6.45 17.32 -0.68
C ALA A 266 6.36 15.91 -0.07
N PHE A 267 5.30 15.61 0.68
CA PHE A 267 5.04 14.28 1.22
C PHE A 267 4.87 13.23 0.11
N LEU A 268 4.08 13.52 -0.94
CA LEU A 268 3.91 12.63 -2.09
C LEU A 268 5.18 12.48 -2.95
N LEU A 269 6.03 13.51 -3.03
CA LEU A 269 7.31 13.43 -3.75
C LEU A 269 8.33 12.56 -3.03
N LYS A 270 8.35 12.59 -1.69
CA LYS A 270 9.20 11.70 -0.89
C LYS A 270 8.75 10.24 -0.93
N ASN A 271 7.46 10.01 -1.19
CA ASN A 271 6.86 8.68 -1.20
C ASN A 271 6.20 8.42 -2.58
N PRO A 272 6.99 8.06 -3.61
CA PRO A 272 6.53 7.98 -4.99
C PRO A 272 5.47 6.89 -5.24
N LEU A 273 5.39 5.89 -4.37
CA LEU A 273 4.42 4.80 -4.45
C LEU A 273 3.02 5.18 -3.93
N LEU A 274 2.90 6.29 -3.22
CA LEU A 274 1.61 6.73 -2.69
C LEU A 274 0.75 7.35 -3.79
N GLY A 275 -0.53 6.98 -3.81
CA GLY A 275 -1.56 7.62 -4.60
C GLY A 275 -2.06 8.93 -4.00
N CYS A 276 -2.83 9.67 -4.79
CA CYS A 276 -3.53 10.86 -4.35
C CYS A 276 -5.04 10.61 -4.51
N SER A 277 -5.80 10.60 -3.43
CA SER A 277 -7.25 10.47 -3.49
C SER A 277 -7.88 11.62 -4.28
N HIS A 278 -9.09 11.40 -4.80
CA HIS A 278 -9.82 12.44 -5.53
C HIS A 278 -9.98 13.71 -4.70
N ASP A 279 -10.40 13.56 -3.44
CA ASP A 279 -10.60 14.69 -2.53
C ASP A 279 -9.30 15.42 -2.23
N ASN A 280 -8.21 14.69 -1.92
CA ASN A 280 -6.92 15.32 -1.67
C ASN A 280 -6.39 16.05 -2.91
N PHE A 281 -6.67 15.54 -4.11
CA PHE A 281 -6.35 16.24 -5.35
C PHE A 281 -7.14 17.54 -5.49
N GLN A 282 -8.46 17.53 -5.20
CA GLN A 282 -9.27 18.75 -5.21
C GLN A 282 -8.77 19.76 -4.17
N ILE A 283 -8.54 19.32 -2.93
CA ILE A 283 -8.03 20.14 -1.83
C ILE A 283 -6.68 20.75 -2.21
N MET A 284 -5.76 19.96 -2.75
CA MET A 284 -4.44 20.41 -3.18
C MET A 284 -4.55 21.49 -4.28
N GLN A 285 -5.41 21.32 -5.28
CA GLN A 285 -5.67 22.36 -6.29
C GLN A 285 -6.23 23.63 -5.67
N LEU A 286 -7.23 23.51 -4.79
CA LEU A 286 -7.87 24.66 -4.16
C LEU A 286 -6.89 25.41 -3.25
N LEU A 287 -6.05 24.70 -2.48
CA LEU A 287 -5.00 25.32 -1.67
C LEU A 287 -3.99 26.07 -2.54
N HIS A 288 -3.60 25.49 -3.68
CA HIS A 288 -2.74 26.18 -4.63
C HIS A 288 -3.42 27.46 -5.18
N ILE A 289 -4.68 27.37 -5.62
CA ILE A 289 -5.43 28.53 -6.13
C ILE A 289 -5.59 29.59 -5.06
N HIS A 290 -5.89 29.19 -3.82
CA HIS A 290 -6.00 30.10 -2.69
C HIS A 290 -4.69 30.87 -2.48
N GLN A 291 -3.54 30.19 -2.57
CA GLN A 291 -2.22 30.78 -2.36
C GLN A 291 -1.73 31.64 -3.54
N THR A 292 -1.95 31.21 -4.78
CA THR A 292 -1.32 31.83 -5.96
C THR A 292 -2.29 32.65 -6.82
N GLY A 293 -3.60 32.40 -6.68
CA GLY A 293 -4.64 32.90 -7.56
C GLY A 293 -4.52 32.36 -8.99
N ARG A 294 -4.02 31.13 -9.17
CA ARG A 294 -3.82 30.47 -10.48
C ARG A 294 -4.18 28.99 -10.41
N LEU A 295 -4.48 28.38 -11.55
CA LEU A 295 -4.58 26.92 -11.67
C LEU A 295 -3.19 26.29 -11.79
N GLU A 296 -2.83 25.32 -10.93
CA GLU A 296 -1.59 24.56 -11.08
C GLU A 296 -1.73 23.61 -12.27
N LYS A 297 -0.71 23.61 -13.13
CA LYS A 297 -0.54 22.57 -14.14
C LYS A 297 0.32 21.47 -13.54
N PHE A 298 -0.32 20.46 -12.95
CA PHE A 298 0.40 19.34 -12.38
C PHE A 298 1.22 18.59 -13.44
N SER A 299 2.28 17.95 -12.93
CA SER A 299 3.14 17.01 -13.66
C SER A 299 2.32 16.00 -14.47
N THR A 300 2.94 15.40 -15.48
CA THR A 300 2.41 14.24 -16.23
C THR A 300 2.32 12.96 -15.37
N ASP A 301 2.67 13.03 -14.09
CA ASP A 301 2.52 11.98 -13.09
C ASP A 301 1.07 11.48 -13.04
N LEU A 302 0.91 10.16 -13.13
CA LEU A 302 -0.40 9.49 -13.15
C LEU A 302 -1.25 9.83 -11.93
N ARG A 303 -0.64 10.08 -10.77
CA ARG A 303 -1.33 10.41 -9.52
C ARG A 303 -2.10 11.72 -9.59
N TYR A 304 -1.71 12.61 -10.50
CA TYR A 304 -2.36 13.90 -10.73
C TYR A 304 -3.18 13.95 -12.02
N LYS A 305 -3.32 12.82 -12.74
CA LYS A 305 -4.19 12.71 -13.94
C LYS A 305 -5.66 12.55 -13.54
N GLN A 306 -6.15 13.47 -12.71
CA GLN A 306 -7.51 13.49 -12.21
C GLN A 306 -8.23 14.76 -12.72
N SER A 307 -9.55 14.67 -12.88
CA SER A 307 -10.35 15.83 -13.26
C SER A 307 -10.48 16.78 -12.07
N PHE A 308 -10.29 18.07 -12.34
CA PHE A 308 -10.58 19.11 -11.35
C PHE A 308 -12.06 19.48 -11.41
N SER A 309 -12.79 19.19 -10.34
CA SER A 309 -14.25 19.27 -10.28
C SER A 309 -14.75 20.72 -10.40
N PHE A 310 -13.94 21.70 -10.02
CA PHE A 310 -14.30 23.12 -10.05
C PHE A 310 -13.84 23.84 -11.33
N ARG A 311 -13.52 23.10 -12.41
CA ARG A 311 -13.04 23.67 -13.68
C ARG A 311 -14.03 24.65 -14.31
N SER A 312 -15.34 24.44 -14.14
CA SER A 312 -16.38 25.38 -14.60
C SER A 312 -16.33 26.73 -13.86
N ILE A 313 -15.88 26.74 -12.61
CA ILE A 313 -15.76 27.95 -11.77
C ILE A 313 -14.47 28.71 -12.07
N PHE A 314 -13.34 27.99 -12.16
CA PHE A 314 -12.02 28.60 -12.28
C PHE A 314 -11.53 28.75 -13.72
N GLY A 315 -12.01 27.92 -14.65
CA GLY A 315 -11.64 27.96 -16.06
C GLY A 315 -11.91 29.31 -16.73
N PRO A 316 -13.11 29.93 -16.57
CA PRO A 316 -13.38 31.26 -17.10
C PRO A 316 -12.45 32.34 -16.51
N LEU A 317 -12.12 32.25 -15.21
CA LEU A 317 -11.23 33.20 -14.54
C LEU A 317 -9.79 33.10 -15.06
N GLU A 318 -9.29 31.88 -15.31
CA GLU A 318 -7.97 31.64 -15.90
C GLU A 318 -7.89 32.11 -17.37
N ALA A 319 -8.98 31.91 -18.14
CA ALA A 319 -9.08 32.40 -19.52
C ALA A 319 -9.06 33.93 -19.59
N ASP A 320 -9.79 34.59 -18.68
CA ASP A 320 -9.75 36.05 -18.54
C ASP A 320 -8.34 36.56 -18.20
N LEU A 321 -7.67 35.91 -17.23
CA LEU A 321 -6.29 36.25 -16.87
C LEU A 321 -5.34 36.09 -18.06
N SER A 322 -5.49 35.00 -18.84
CA SER A 322 -4.69 34.75 -20.04
C SER A 322 -4.86 35.84 -21.09
N LYS A 323 -6.11 36.30 -21.33
CA LYS A 323 -6.39 37.43 -22.24
C LYS A 323 -5.75 38.73 -21.74
N LEU A 324 -5.85 39.02 -20.44
CA LEU A 324 -5.23 40.21 -19.84
C LEU A 324 -3.70 40.20 -19.96
N TYR A 325 -3.05 39.03 -19.92
CA TYR A 325 -1.61 38.92 -20.18
C TYR A 325 -1.22 39.14 -21.64
N GLN A 326 -2.10 38.80 -22.58
CA GLN A 326 -1.85 38.94 -24.02
C GLN A 326 -2.07 40.37 -24.54
N GLN A 327 -2.92 41.16 -23.88
CA GLN A 327 -3.38 42.46 -24.39
C GLN A 327 -2.37 43.62 -24.35
N GLY A 328 -1.11 43.42 -23.91
CA GLY A 328 -0.06 44.44 -23.98
C GLY A 328 -0.35 45.71 -23.17
N GLY A 329 0.13 45.76 -21.93
CA GLY A 329 -0.22 46.82 -20.97
C GLY A 329 -1.06 46.26 -19.82
N ALA A 330 -0.49 45.29 -19.12
CA ALA A 330 -1.17 44.56 -18.05
C ALA A 330 -1.77 45.52 -17.01
N ASN A 331 -3.10 45.62 -16.97
CA ASN A 331 -3.80 46.35 -15.92
C ASN A 331 -3.61 45.57 -14.60
N ALA A 332 -2.52 45.87 -13.91
CA ALA A 332 -2.09 45.17 -12.70
C ALA A 332 -3.19 45.14 -11.62
N LYS A 333 -4.06 46.17 -11.59
CA LYS A 333 -5.22 46.23 -10.71
C LYS A 333 -6.26 45.17 -11.06
N GLN A 334 -6.62 45.03 -12.34
CA GLN A 334 -7.57 43.99 -12.80
C GLN A 334 -7.02 42.58 -12.57
N ILE A 335 -5.73 42.35 -12.86
CA ILE A 335 -5.08 41.05 -12.61
C ILE A 335 -5.11 40.72 -11.12
N LYS A 336 -4.76 41.68 -10.25
CA LYS A 336 -4.79 41.49 -8.80
C LYS A 336 -6.20 41.18 -8.30
N GLN A 337 -7.21 41.90 -8.80
CA GLN A 337 -8.61 41.69 -8.43
C GLN A 337 -9.11 40.29 -8.84
N LYS A 338 -8.79 39.84 -10.06
CA LYS A 338 -9.15 38.50 -10.54
C LYS A 338 -8.47 37.39 -9.73
N ARG A 339 -7.18 37.55 -9.40
CA ARG A 339 -6.49 36.60 -8.52
C ARG A 339 -7.07 36.54 -7.12
N GLN A 340 -7.43 37.70 -6.56
CA GLN A 340 -8.11 37.78 -5.26
C GLN A 340 -9.48 37.08 -5.32
N GLN A 341 -10.24 37.28 -6.39
CA GLN A 341 -11.50 36.57 -6.61
C GLN A 341 -11.30 35.04 -6.68
N MET A 342 -10.28 34.56 -7.38
CA MET A 342 -9.93 33.14 -7.39
C MET A 342 -9.58 32.63 -5.99
N SER A 343 -8.75 33.37 -5.25
CA SER A 343 -8.31 33.00 -3.91
C SER A 343 -9.48 32.89 -2.92
N GLN A 344 -10.38 33.87 -2.91
CA GLN A 344 -11.58 33.90 -2.06
C GLN A 344 -12.58 32.79 -2.41
N ARG A 345 -12.75 32.48 -3.70
CA ARG A 345 -13.60 31.36 -4.13
C ARG A 345 -13.01 30.02 -3.69
N ALA A 346 -11.71 29.83 -3.82
CA ALA A 346 -11.04 28.62 -3.39
C ALA A 346 -11.16 28.42 -1.86
N GLU A 347 -10.96 29.49 -1.09
CA GLU A 347 -11.16 29.49 0.38
C GLU A 347 -12.59 29.11 0.76
N SER A 348 -13.58 29.70 0.09
CA SER A 348 -15.00 29.41 0.35
C SER A 348 -15.34 27.94 0.08
N ILE A 349 -14.79 27.36 -1.00
CA ILE A 349 -15.00 25.95 -1.34
C ILE A 349 -14.26 25.02 -0.36
N LEU A 350 -13.04 25.36 0.04
CA LEU A 350 -12.28 24.60 1.05
C LEU A 350 -13.03 24.54 2.37
N HIS A 351 -13.56 25.68 2.82
CA HIS A 351 -14.32 25.76 4.06
C HIS A 351 -15.65 24.99 3.95
N ALA A 352 -16.48 25.29 2.95
CA ALA A 352 -17.82 24.73 2.84
C ALA A 352 -17.86 23.26 2.39
N GLY A 353 -16.94 22.85 1.52
CA GLY A 353 -16.92 21.51 0.92
C GLY A 353 -16.04 20.51 1.66
N TYR A 354 -14.95 20.98 2.29
CA TYR A 354 -13.96 20.10 2.92
C TYR A 354 -13.71 20.40 4.41
N GLY A 355 -14.33 21.44 4.97
CA GLY A 355 -14.09 21.84 6.36
C GLY A 355 -12.68 22.37 6.63
N ILE A 356 -11.94 22.75 5.58
CA ILE A 356 -10.53 23.19 5.68
C ILE A 356 -10.48 24.71 5.73
N ILE A 357 -9.85 25.25 6.76
CA ILE A 357 -9.52 26.68 6.88
C ILE A 357 -8.05 26.84 6.48
N PRO A 358 -7.75 27.44 5.32
CA PRO A 358 -6.38 27.68 4.91
C PRO A 358 -5.67 28.58 5.91
N SER A 359 -4.47 28.21 6.34
CA SER A 359 -3.64 29.11 7.14
C SER A 359 -3.20 30.31 6.29
N ALA A 360 -3.17 31.50 6.91
CA ALA A 360 -2.71 32.73 6.27
C ALA A 360 -1.18 32.70 6.04
N GLY A 361 -0.70 31.86 5.13
CA GLY A 361 0.71 31.78 4.76
C GLY A 361 1.17 33.04 4.03
N SER A 362 2.30 33.62 4.45
CA SER A 362 2.83 34.84 3.83
C SER A 362 3.26 34.59 2.36
N PRO A 363 2.85 35.42 1.38
CA PRO A 363 3.25 35.28 -0.03
C PRO A 363 4.76 35.42 -0.31
N ARG A 364 5.56 35.77 0.71
CA ARG A 364 6.97 36.18 0.55
C ARG A 364 7.98 35.04 0.49
N GLN A 365 7.69 33.87 1.07
CA GLN A 365 8.63 32.73 1.05
C GLN A 365 8.74 32.01 -0.31
N GLU A 366 7.96 32.40 -1.33
CA GLU A 366 7.86 31.66 -2.60
C GLU A 366 8.39 32.38 -3.86
N ARG A 367 8.81 33.66 -3.75
CA ARG A 367 9.60 34.27 -4.84
C ARG A 367 10.94 33.54 -5.04
N GLU A 368 11.50 32.96 -3.98
CA GLU A 368 12.79 32.27 -4.02
C GLU A 368 12.75 30.89 -4.73
N ILE A 369 11.61 30.17 -4.73
CA ILE A 369 11.57 28.80 -5.27
C ILE A 369 11.08 28.74 -6.72
N THR A 370 10.27 29.72 -7.15
CA THR A 370 10.00 29.89 -8.59
C THR A 370 11.30 30.17 -9.35
N PHE A 371 12.28 30.78 -8.68
CA PHE A 371 13.66 30.93 -9.18
C PHE A 371 14.36 29.57 -9.27
N ASN A 372 14.29 28.72 -8.23
CA ASN A 372 14.92 27.39 -8.23
C ASN A 372 14.31 26.37 -9.22
N ARG A 373 13.01 26.44 -9.56
CA ARG A 373 12.41 25.63 -10.64
C ARG A 373 13.00 25.93 -12.03
N LYS A 374 13.57 27.11 -12.26
CA LYS A 374 14.31 27.43 -13.51
C LYS A 374 15.73 26.87 -13.51
N THR A 375 16.35 26.76 -12.35
CA THR A 375 17.73 26.26 -12.20
C THR A 375 17.81 24.73 -12.31
N LEU A 376 16.80 24.01 -11.79
CA LEU A 376 16.71 22.54 -11.87
C LEU A 376 16.27 21.97 -13.22
N ARG A 377 15.91 22.81 -14.20
CA ARG A 377 15.68 22.39 -15.60
C ARG A 377 16.95 22.50 -16.47
N ARG A 378 18.10 22.82 -15.88
CA ARG A 378 19.39 22.96 -16.57
C ARG A 378 20.47 21.99 -16.06
N LEU A 379 20.07 20.98 -15.29
CA LEU A 379 20.83 19.77 -14.98
C LEU A 379 19.92 18.59 -15.33
#